data_AF-A0A961WC58-F1
#
_entry.id   AF-A0A961WC58-F1
#
_cell.length_a   1.000
_cell.length_b   1.000
_cell.length_c   1.000
_cell.angle_alpha   90.00
_cell.angle_beta   90.00
_cell.angle_gamma   90.00
#
_symmetry.space_group_name_H-M   'P 1'
#
loop_
_entity.id
_entity.type
_entity.pdbx_description
1 polymer ?
#
loop_
_entity_poly.entity_id
_entity_poly.type
_entity_poly.pdbx_seq_one_letter_code
_entity_poly.pdbx_strand_id
1 'polypeptide(L)'
;MTATAAATAPSHIDQLGDESSIWFKLTPLLKGPDNPLTVLMQMAEKYGSPLPFNMANQRIVLLSEPEHFKHVLVSNANNYEKYFDGLKPIFGKAMITHDGALWQKIRMPQQPAFHPDMFVDYVPFFVEAIKQKMAQWEKLAQTGETFEMVEQTWTLAADMICKALFDRDMPFNPHFV
;
A
#
# COMPACT_ATOMS: atom_id res chain seq x y z
N MET A 1 -0.83 46.42 -19.23
CA MET A 1 -1.22 45.89 -17.90
C MET A 1 -1.51 44.41 -18.07
N THR A 2 -0.51 43.59 -17.82
CA THR A 2 -0.55 42.12 -17.92
C THR A 2 -1.11 41.56 -16.63
N ALA A 3 -2.30 40.96 -16.68
CA ALA A 3 -2.88 40.22 -15.57
C ALA A 3 -2.42 38.75 -15.65
N THR A 4 -1.68 38.35 -14.63
CA THR A 4 -1.08 37.03 -14.41
C THR A 4 -2.16 35.97 -14.24
N ALA A 5 -2.12 34.91 -15.06
CA ALA A 5 -2.95 33.72 -14.89
C ALA A 5 -2.52 32.98 -13.62
N ALA A 6 -3.45 32.84 -12.67
CA ALA A 6 -3.25 32.02 -11.47
C ALA A 6 -3.12 30.55 -11.88
N ALA A 7 -1.99 29.94 -11.51
CA ALA A 7 -1.73 28.52 -11.71
C ALA A 7 -2.76 27.70 -10.91
N THR A 8 -3.53 26.87 -11.61
CA THR A 8 -4.46 25.91 -11.02
C THR A 8 -3.68 24.90 -10.18
N ALA A 9 -3.99 24.85 -8.89
CA ALA A 9 -3.51 23.81 -7.99
C ALA A 9 -3.94 22.42 -8.50
N PRO A 10 -3.12 21.37 -8.32
CA PRO A 10 -3.44 20.04 -8.80
C PRO A 10 -4.66 19.45 -8.07
N SER A 11 -5.54 18.79 -8.83
CA SER A 11 -6.89 18.32 -8.46
C SER A 11 -6.98 17.30 -7.31
N HIS A 12 -5.87 16.88 -6.72
CA HIS A 12 -5.87 16.00 -5.54
C HIS A 12 -6.02 16.78 -4.22
N ILE A 13 -5.89 18.12 -4.24
CA ILE A 13 -6.04 18.98 -3.05
C ILE A 13 -7.54 19.24 -2.75
N ASP A 14 -8.44 19.08 -3.73
CA ASP A 14 -9.89 19.25 -3.58
C ASP A 14 -10.61 18.12 -2.81
N GLN A 15 -9.90 17.05 -2.44
CA GLN A 15 -10.48 15.92 -1.69
C GLN A 15 -10.25 16.00 -0.17
N LEU A 16 -9.54 17.02 0.32
CA LEU A 16 -9.38 17.31 1.74
C LEU A 16 -10.65 18.00 2.27
N GLY A 17 -11.74 17.25 2.38
CA GLY A 17 -13.03 17.76 2.89
C GLY A 17 -14.27 16.99 2.44
N ASP A 18 -14.14 16.06 1.48
CA ASP A 18 -15.22 15.17 1.10
C ASP A 18 -15.47 14.14 2.23
N GLU A 19 -16.63 14.22 2.89
CA GLU A 19 -17.03 13.29 3.96
C GLU A 19 -17.04 11.82 3.50
N SER A 20 -17.14 11.57 2.20
CA SER A 20 -17.10 10.22 1.63
C SER A 20 -15.68 9.65 1.53
N SER A 21 -14.65 10.51 1.51
CA SER A 21 -13.24 10.17 1.35
C SER A 21 -12.70 9.34 2.52
N ILE A 22 -11.92 8.30 2.22
CA ILE A 22 -11.21 7.51 3.21
C ILE A 22 -10.26 8.37 4.06
N TRP A 23 -9.66 9.39 3.46
CA TRP A 23 -8.72 10.28 4.14
C TRP A 23 -9.43 11.19 5.14
N PHE A 24 -10.63 11.65 4.82
CA PHE A 24 -11.49 12.40 5.76
C PHE A 24 -11.87 11.52 6.97
N LYS A 25 -12.28 10.28 6.70
CA LYS A 25 -12.66 9.33 7.75
C LYS A 25 -11.47 8.98 8.65
N LEU A 26 -10.27 8.81 8.11
CA LEU A 26 -9.04 8.53 8.86
C LEU A 26 -8.43 9.76 9.54
N THR A 27 -8.89 10.98 9.24
CA THR A 27 -8.37 12.23 9.81
C THR A 27 -8.32 12.24 11.36
N PRO A 28 -9.28 11.66 12.10
CA PRO A 28 -9.18 11.54 13.56
C PRO A 28 -8.01 10.67 14.04
N LEU A 29 -7.61 9.64 13.27
CA LEU A 29 -6.43 8.81 13.55
C LEU A 29 -5.12 9.54 13.20
N LEU A 30 -5.17 10.45 12.23
CA LEU A 30 -4.03 11.29 11.83
C LEU A 30 -3.78 12.48 12.78
N LYS A 31 -4.69 12.77 13.71
CA LYS A 31 -4.55 13.84 14.71
C LYS A 31 -3.89 13.38 16.03
N GLY A 32 -3.55 12.10 16.16
CA GLY A 32 -2.77 11.51 17.26
C GLY A 32 -1.28 11.37 16.90
N PRO A 33 -0.42 10.81 17.79
CA PRO A 33 1.03 10.72 17.57
C PRO A 33 1.33 10.07 16.22
N ASP A 34 2.53 10.34 15.66
CA ASP A 34 3.00 10.05 14.29
C ASP A 34 2.68 8.64 13.72
N ASN A 35 2.18 7.72 14.55
CA ASN A 35 1.67 6.40 14.17
C ASN A 35 0.22 6.15 14.67
N PRO A 36 -0.80 6.14 13.78
CA PRO A 36 -2.18 5.84 14.14
C PRO A 36 -2.40 4.41 14.66
N LEU A 37 -1.51 3.45 14.33
CA LEU A 37 -1.61 2.08 14.81
C LEU A 37 -1.38 1.99 16.32
N THR A 38 -0.52 2.84 16.89
CA THR A 38 -0.25 2.85 18.33
C THR A 38 -1.53 3.09 19.14
N VAL A 39 -2.38 4.00 18.67
CA VAL A 39 -3.67 4.30 19.33
C VAL A 39 -4.59 3.09 19.25
N LEU A 40 -4.69 2.44 18.08
CA LEU A 40 -5.51 1.24 17.91
C LEU A 40 -5.02 0.08 18.79
N MET A 41 -3.70 -0.11 18.91
CA MET A 41 -3.11 -1.12 19.77
C MET A 41 -3.43 -0.86 21.25
N GLN A 42 -3.25 0.38 21.72
CA GLN A 42 -3.60 0.76 23.09
C GLN A 42 -5.09 0.59 23.39
N MET A 43 -5.96 0.88 22.41
CA MET A 43 -7.39 0.63 22.54
C MET A 43 -7.71 -0.86 22.66
N ALA A 44 -7.08 -1.70 21.84
CA ALA A 44 -7.23 -3.15 21.91
C ALA A 44 -6.75 -3.71 23.26
N GLU A 45 -5.58 -3.28 23.75
CA GLU A 45 -5.05 -3.71 25.05
C GLU A 45 -5.94 -3.28 26.22
N LYS A 46 -6.47 -2.05 26.17
CA LYS A 46 -7.24 -1.48 27.28
C LYS A 46 -8.68 -2.00 27.35
N TYR A 47 -9.33 -2.20 26.21
CA TYR A 47 -10.77 -2.48 26.14
C TYR A 47 -11.09 -3.88 25.59
N GLY A 48 -10.10 -4.60 25.06
CA GLY A 48 -10.28 -5.92 24.45
C GLY A 48 -10.96 -5.86 23.07
N SER A 49 -11.24 -7.03 22.50
CA SER A 49 -11.87 -7.19 21.19
C SER A 49 -13.06 -8.16 21.28
N PRO A 50 -14.16 -7.93 20.53
CA PRO A 50 -14.37 -6.86 19.54
C PRO A 50 -14.70 -5.50 20.18
N LEU A 51 -14.10 -4.42 19.66
CA LEU A 51 -14.33 -3.06 20.16
C LEU A 51 -15.07 -2.21 19.12
N PRO A 52 -16.39 -1.96 19.28
CA PRO A 52 -17.11 -1.04 18.44
C PRO A 52 -16.84 0.42 18.84
N PHE A 53 -16.63 1.29 17.85
CA PHE A 53 -16.51 2.73 18.05
C PHE A 53 -17.03 3.49 16.83
N ASN A 54 -17.36 4.77 17.02
CA ASN A 54 -17.76 5.64 15.91
C ASN A 54 -16.56 6.47 15.46
N MET A 55 -16.32 6.51 14.15
CA MET A 55 -15.34 7.39 13.53
C MET A 55 -16.09 8.30 12.55
N ALA A 56 -16.23 9.57 12.92
CA ALA A 56 -17.14 10.52 12.27
C ALA A 56 -18.57 9.93 12.15
N ASN A 57 -19.07 9.77 10.93
CA ASN A 57 -20.40 9.23 10.63
C ASN A 57 -20.41 7.70 10.40
N GLN A 58 -19.29 7.01 10.62
CA GLN A 58 -19.17 5.56 10.41
C GLN A 58 -19.04 4.80 11.72
N ARG A 59 -19.73 3.66 11.80
CA ARG A 59 -19.52 2.68 12.87
C ARG A 59 -18.42 1.71 12.45
N ILE A 60 -17.39 1.59 13.27
CA ILE A 60 -16.23 0.73 13.05
C ILE A 60 -16.17 -0.30 14.17
N VAL A 61 -15.66 -1.49 13.87
CA VAL A 61 -15.35 -2.53 14.85
C VAL A 61 -13.87 -2.89 14.74
N LEU A 62 -13.11 -2.67 15.80
CA LEU A 62 -11.73 -3.10 15.91
C LEU A 62 -11.67 -4.56 16.34
N LEU A 63 -10.94 -5.36 15.55
CA LEU A 63 -10.72 -6.79 15.77
C LEU A 63 -9.24 -7.02 16.06
N SER A 64 -8.91 -7.70 17.16
CA SER A 64 -7.53 -8.01 17.54
C SER A 64 -7.28 -9.47 17.91
N GLU A 65 -8.31 -10.33 17.88
CA GLU A 65 -8.19 -11.76 18.19
C GLU A 65 -8.13 -12.63 16.94
N PRO A 66 -7.33 -13.72 16.92
CA PRO A 66 -7.23 -14.64 15.79
C PRO A 66 -8.56 -15.22 15.30
N GLU A 67 -9.48 -15.49 16.23
CA GLU A 67 -10.81 -16.03 15.93
C GLU A 67 -11.63 -15.04 15.09
N HIS A 68 -11.50 -13.73 15.38
CA HIS A 68 -12.16 -12.68 14.60
C HIS A 68 -11.57 -12.57 13.20
N PHE A 69 -10.24 -12.67 13.06
CA PHE A 69 -9.59 -12.66 11.74
C PHE A 69 -10.01 -13.87 10.91
N LYS A 70 -10.04 -15.06 11.51
CA LYS A 70 -10.55 -16.27 10.84
C LYS A 70 -12.01 -16.10 10.42
N HIS A 71 -12.84 -15.51 11.28
CA HIS A 71 -14.24 -15.27 10.96
C HIS A 71 -14.38 -14.37 9.73
N VAL A 72 -13.76 -13.18 9.77
CA VAL A 72 -13.92 -12.15 8.73
C VAL A 72 -13.18 -12.50 7.43
N LEU A 73 -11.97 -13.04 7.51
CA LEU A 73 -11.10 -13.24 6.35
C LEU A 73 -11.22 -14.63 5.72
N VAL A 74 -11.81 -15.61 6.41
CA VAL A 74 -11.84 -17.01 5.96
C VAL A 74 -13.24 -17.60 6.00
N SER A 75 -13.82 -17.83 7.18
CA SER A 75 -15.04 -18.64 7.30
C SER A 75 -16.32 -17.89 6.91
N ASN A 76 -16.30 -16.56 6.96
CA ASN A 76 -17.45 -15.71 6.65
C ASN A 76 -17.11 -14.58 5.67
N ALA A 77 -16.05 -14.74 4.87
CA ALA A 77 -15.50 -13.70 4.00
C ALA A 77 -16.50 -13.12 2.98
N ASN A 78 -17.48 -13.91 2.52
CA ASN A 78 -18.48 -13.46 1.56
C ASN A 78 -19.42 -12.37 2.12
N ASN A 79 -19.46 -12.16 3.44
CA ASN A 79 -20.25 -11.12 4.09
C ASN A 79 -19.47 -9.81 4.33
N TYR A 80 -18.23 -9.72 3.83
CA TYR A 80 -17.36 -8.57 3.99
C TYR A 80 -16.82 -8.13 2.64
N GLU A 81 -16.84 -6.82 2.40
CA GLU A 81 -16.25 -6.19 1.22
C GLU A 81 -15.02 -5.39 1.61
N LYS A 82 -14.12 -5.16 0.65
CA LYS A 82 -12.93 -4.37 0.91
C LYS A 82 -13.27 -2.89 0.96
N TYR A 83 -12.68 -2.20 1.91
CA TYR A 83 -12.81 -0.75 2.02
C TYR A 83 -11.70 -0.03 1.23
N PHE A 84 -11.73 -0.13 -0.11
CA PHE A 84 -10.72 0.48 -1.01
C PHE A 84 -11.30 1.42 -2.07
N ASP A 85 -12.50 1.94 -1.88
CA ASP A 85 -13.13 2.86 -2.84
C ASP A 85 -12.29 4.12 -3.09
N GLY A 86 -11.59 4.62 -2.08
CA GLY A 86 -10.67 5.75 -2.21
C GLY A 86 -9.47 5.50 -3.13
N LEU A 87 -9.18 4.24 -3.48
CA LEU A 87 -8.12 3.87 -4.41
C LEU A 87 -8.59 3.79 -5.87
N LYS A 88 -9.91 3.82 -6.13
CA LYS A 88 -10.48 3.79 -7.49
C LYS A 88 -10.00 4.93 -8.40
N PRO A 89 -9.79 6.19 -7.94
CA PRO A 89 -9.28 7.24 -8.81
C PRO A 89 -7.87 6.98 -9.35
N ILE A 90 -7.04 6.26 -8.58
CA ILE A 90 -5.63 5.99 -8.93
C ILE A 90 -5.52 4.69 -9.72
N PHE A 91 -6.14 3.63 -9.21
CA PHE A 91 -5.99 2.27 -9.75
C PHE A 91 -7.13 1.86 -10.69
N GLY A 92 -8.19 2.66 -10.79
CA GLY A 92 -9.35 2.37 -11.61
C GLY A 92 -9.97 1.01 -11.25
N LYS A 93 -10.18 0.21 -12.28
CA LYS A 93 -10.78 -1.13 -12.22
C LYS A 93 -9.71 -2.22 -12.03
N ALA A 94 -9.07 -2.25 -10.86
CA ALA A 94 -7.96 -3.17 -10.54
C ALA A 94 -8.37 -4.26 -9.54
N MET A 95 -7.47 -5.21 -9.26
CA MET A 95 -7.68 -6.28 -8.28
C MET A 95 -7.90 -5.73 -6.85
N ILE A 96 -7.25 -4.62 -6.48
CA ILE A 96 -7.41 -4.03 -5.14
C ILE A 96 -8.74 -3.31 -4.95
N THR A 97 -9.39 -2.87 -6.04
CA THR A 97 -10.63 -2.06 -6.01
C THR A 97 -11.90 -2.85 -6.32
N HIS A 98 -11.80 -4.16 -6.53
CA HIS A 98 -12.94 -5.06 -6.78
C HIS A 98 -13.02 -6.19 -5.76
N ASP A 99 -14.24 -6.69 -5.58
CA ASP A 99 -14.59 -7.89 -4.81
C ASP A 99 -15.43 -8.88 -5.63
N GLY A 100 -15.74 -10.02 -5.00
CA GLY A 100 -16.62 -11.05 -5.56
C GLY A 100 -16.15 -11.62 -6.90
N ALA A 101 -17.11 -11.90 -7.78
CA ALA A 101 -16.87 -12.57 -9.06
C ALA A 101 -15.93 -11.79 -10.00
N LEU A 102 -15.98 -10.46 -9.98
CA LEU A 102 -15.12 -9.63 -10.82
C LEU A 102 -13.67 -9.68 -10.33
N TRP A 103 -13.46 -9.63 -9.03
CA TRP A 103 -12.14 -9.87 -8.44
C TRP A 103 -11.60 -11.26 -8.79
N GLN A 104 -12.41 -12.31 -8.69
CA GLN A 104 -12.00 -13.68 -9.06
C GLN A 104 -11.58 -13.75 -10.53
N LYS A 105 -12.34 -13.12 -11.43
CA LYS A 105 -12.05 -13.07 -12.87
C LYS A 105 -10.72 -12.38 -13.18
N ILE A 106 -10.35 -11.34 -12.42
CA ILE A 106 -9.08 -10.62 -12.57
C ILE A 106 -7.92 -11.42 -11.96
N ARG A 107 -8.13 -12.03 -10.78
CA ARG A 107 -7.08 -12.70 -10.01
C ARG A 107 -6.69 -14.07 -10.58
N MET A 108 -7.67 -14.84 -11.07
CA MET A 108 -7.47 -16.20 -11.56
C MET A 108 -6.35 -16.34 -12.61
N PRO A 109 -6.29 -15.52 -13.69
CA PRO A 109 -5.20 -15.63 -14.68
C PRO A 109 -3.83 -15.20 -14.15
N GLN A 110 -3.77 -14.43 -13.06
CA GLN A 110 -2.51 -13.94 -12.48
C GLN A 110 -1.91 -14.90 -11.47
N GLN A 111 -2.75 -15.71 -10.80
CA GLN A 111 -2.32 -16.62 -9.74
C GLN A 111 -1.15 -17.55 -10.12
N PRO A 112 -1.07 -18.13 -11.35
CA PRO A 112 0.04 -18.98 -11.73
C PRO A 112 1.41 -18.28 -11.66
N ALA A 113 1.48 -16.98 -11.96
CA ALA A 113 2.72 -16.20 -11.88
C ALA A 113 3.23 -16.05 -10.44
N PHE A 114 2.41 -16.37 -9.43
CA PHE A 114 2.80 -16.34 -8.01
C PHE A 114 2.87 -17.75 -7.41
N HIS A 115 2.86 -18.80 -8.24
CA HIS A 115 3.05 -20.17 -7.76
C HIS A 115 4.49 -20.38 -7.28
N PRO A 116 4.74 -21.14 -6.19
CA PRO A 116 6.09 -21.41 -5.69
C PRO A 116 7.10 -21.88 -6.76
N ASP A 117 6.63 -22.63 -7.76
CA ASP A 117 7.49 -23.12 -8.84
C ASP A 117 8.06 -22.01 -9.73
N MET A 118 7.34 -20.89 -9.87
CA MET A 118 7.81 -19.74 -10.67
C MET A 118 9.02 -19.04 -10.04
N PHE A 119 9.23 -19.19 -8.73
CA PHE A 119 10.37 -18.55 -8.07
C PHE A 119 11.71 -19.08 -8.58
N VAL A 120 11.76 -20.29 -9.12
CA VAL A 120 12.98 -20.82 -9.77
C VAL A 120 13.42 -19.92 -10.93
N ASP A 121 12.47 -19.40 -11.70
CA ASP A 121 12.73 -18.50 -12.82
C ASP A 121 13.03 -17.06 -12.37
N TYR A 122 12.45 -16.62 -11.25
CA TYR A 122 12.58 -15.24 -10.77
C TYR A 122 13.82 -14.99 -9.89
N VAL A 123 14.26 -15.98 -9.11
CA VAL A 123 15.40 -15.86 -8.21
C VAL A 123 16.67 -15.36 -8.92
N PRO A 124 17.03 -15.83 -10.13
CA PRO A 124 18.16 -15.26 -10.87
C PRO A 124 18.06 -13.74 -11.07
N PHE A 125 16.88 -13.20 -11.38
CA PHE A 125 16.66 -11.76 -11.53
C PHE A 125 16.82 -11.02 -10.20
N PHE A 126 16.34 -11.61 -9.10
CA PHE A 126 16.50 -11.02 -7.77
C PHE A 126 17.96 -10.95 -7.35
N VAL A 127 18.70 -12.04 -7.56
CA VAL A 127 20.14 -12.11 -7.25
C VAL A 127 20.92 -11.08 -8.06
N GLU A 128 20.58 -10.90 -9.33
CA GLU A 128 21.23 -9.89 -10.18
C GLU A 128 20.94 -8.47 -9.70
N ALA A 129 19.68 -8.14 -9.40
CA ALA A 129 19.31 -6.84 -8.84
C ALA A 129 20.02 -6.55 -7.50
N ILE A 130 20.14 -7.56 -6.62
CA ILE A 130 20.90 -7.44 -5.36
C ILE A 130 22.37 -7.14 -5.63
N LYS A 131 23.02 -7.88 -6.54
CA LYS A 131 24.44 -7.67 -6.87
C LYS A 131 24.69 -6.27 -7.40
N GLN A 132 23.83 -5.79 -8.29
CA GLN A 132 23.93 -4.43 -8.83
C GLN A 132 23.78 -3.37 -7.73
N LYS A 133 22.81 -3.56 -6.82
CA LYS A 133 22.60 -2.66 -5.68
C LYS A 133 23.77 -2.67 -4.69
N MET A 134 24.31 -3.85 -4.38
CA MET A 134 25.47 -4.00 -3.52
C MET A 134 26.71 -3.30 -4.12
N ALA A 135 26.94 -3.41 -5.43
CA ALA A 135 28.04 -2.71 -6.09
C ALA A 135 27.88 -1.18 -6.04
N GLN A 136 26.66 -0.65 -6.02
CA GLN A 136 26.40 0.78 -5.80
C GLN A 136 26.69 1.17 -4.34
N TRP A 137 26.22 0.38 -3.38
CA TRP A 137 26.48 0.62 -1.96
C TRP A 137 27.96 0.52 -1.59
N GLU A 138 28.72 -0.36 -2.22
CA GLU A 138 30.18 -0.44 -2.03
C GLU A 138 30.87 0.87 -2.42
N LYS A 139 30.42 1.52 -3.51
CA LYS A 139 30.94 2.84 -3.91
C LYS A 139 30.54 3.93 -2.93
N LEU A 140 29.30 3.92 -2.45
CA LEU A 140 28.83 4.88 -1.45
C LEU A 140 29.55 4.70 -0.10
N ALA A 141 29.81 3.46 0.30
CA ALA A 141 30.54 3.18 1.53
C ALA A 141 31.96 3.77 1.53
N GLN A 142 32.60 3.90 0.35
CA GLN A 142 33.92 4.53 0.22
C GLN A 142 33.89 6.05 0.46
N THR A 143 32.73 6.72 0.31
CA THR A 143 32.63 8.17 0.54
C THR A 143 32.46 8.51 2.02
N GLY A 144 31.97 7.57 2.83
CA GLY A 144 31.62 7.79 4.24
C GLY A 144 30.35 8.62 4.42
N GLU A 145 29.61 8.91 3.34
CA GLU A 145 28.36 9.67 3.40
C GLU A 145 27.19 8.77 3.80
N THR A 146 26.23 9.36 4.52
CA THR A 146 24.95 8.71 4.80
C THR A 146 24.01 8.86 3.62
N PHE A 147 23.20 7.84 3.35
CA PHE A 147 22.17 7.87 2.32
C PHE A 147 20.83 7.35 2.87
N GLU A 148 19.75 7.69 2.17
CA GLU A 148 18.38 7.35 2.57
C GLU A 148 18.07 5.89 2.19
N MET A 149 17.75 5.04 3.18
CA MET A 149 17.59 3.59 2.97
C MET A 149 16.23 3.20 2.37
N VAL A 150 15.19 4.00 2.56
CA VAL A 150 13.87 3.73 1.98
C VAL A 150 13.92 3.82 0.45
N GLU A 151 14.57 4.83 -0.11
CA GLU A 151 14.83 4.99 -1.54
C GLU A 151 15.62 3.80 -2.08
N GLN A 152 16.66 3.37 -1.35
CA GLN A 152 17.47 2.22 -1.78
C GLN A 152 16.69 0.91 -1.79
N THR A 153 15.88 0.66 -0.77
CA THR A 153 15.10 -0.59 -0.68
C THR A 153 13.90 -0.58 -1.61
N TRP A 154 13.25 0.57 -1.79
CA TRP A 154 12.15 0.77 -2.73
C TRP A 154 12.57 0.48 -4.17
N THR A 155 13.68 1.10 -4.61
CA THR A 155 14.21 0.90 -5.96
C THR A 155 14.63 -0.54 -6.20
N LEU A 156 15.27 -1.18 -5.22
CA LEU A 156 15.60 -2.60 -5.30
C LEU A 156 14.36 -3.48 -5.50
N ALA A 157 13.32 -3.26 -4.69
CA ALA A 157 12.07 -4.02 -4.81
C ALA A 157 11.38 -3.78 -6.16
N ALA A 158 11.43 -2.55 -6.68
CA ALA A 158 10.88 -2.20 -7.98
C ALA A 158 11.61 -2.88 -9.13
N ASP A 159 12.95 -2.86 -9.13
CA ASP A 159 13.77 -3.53 -10.15
C ASP A 159 13.47 -5.03 -10.19
N MET A 160 13.40 -5.66 -9.01
CA MET A 160 13.06 -7.08 -8.87
C MET A 160 11.69 -7.41 -9.46
N ILE A 161 10.65 -6.67 -9.08
CA ILE A 161 9.27 -7.00 -9.49
C ILE A 161 9.03 -6.66 -10.97
N CYS A 162 9.62 -5.57 -11.47
CA CYS A 162 9.54 -5.20 -12.89
C CYS A 162 10.18 -6.27 -13.76
N LYS A 163 11.36 -6.76 -13.36
CA LYS A 163 12.05 -7.79 -14.12
C LYS A 163 11.34 -9.14 -14.05
N ALA A 164 10.93 -9.58 -12.86
CA ALA A 164 10.31 -10.89 -12.67
C ALA A 164 8.94 -11.02 -13.35
N LEU A 165 8.09 -10.00 -13.24
CA LEU A 165 6.70 -10.11 -13.74
C LEU A 165 6.51 -9.59 -15.16
N PHE A 166 7.38 -8.69 -15.63
CA PHE A 166 7.18 -8.01 -16.92
C PHE A 166 8.37 -8.13 -17.87
N ASP A 167 9.47 -8.76 -17.45
CA ASP A 167 10.75 -8.79 -18.17
C ASP A 167 11.19 -7.39 -18.63
N ARG A 168 11.03 -6.40 -17.74
CA ARG A 168 11.36 -5.00 -18.01
C ARG A 168 12.20 -4.42 -16.90
N ASP A 169 13.09 -3.52 -17.29
CA ASP A 169 13.75 -2.64 -16.35
C ASP A 169 12.75 -1.61 -15.82
N MET A 170 12.98 -1.14 -14.60
CA MET A 170 12.11 -0.15 -13.98
C MET A 170 12.12 1.14 -14.83
N PRO A 171 10.97 1.59 -15.35
CA PRO A 171 10.92 2.68 -16.33
C PRO A 171 11.12 4.08 -15.72
N PHE A 172 11.04 4.22 -14.40
CA PHE A 172 11.21 5.50 -13.70
C PHE A 172 11.65 5.22 -12.27
N ASN A 173 12.73 5.85 -11.80
CA ASN A 173 13.09 5.87 -10.39
C ASN A 173 12.50 7.14 -9.74
N PRO A 174 11.45 7.05 -8.90
CA PRO A 174 11.06 8.19 -8.07
C PRO A 174 12.16 8.45 -7.06
N HIS A 175 12.90 9.53 -7.26
CA HIS A 175 13.61 10.15 -6.16
C HIS A 175 12.56 10.66 -5.17
N PHE A 176 12.46 9.98 -4.03
CA PHE A 176 11.71 10.52 -2.90
C PHE A 176 12.50 11.73 -2.40
N VAL A 177 11.91 12.92 -2.53
CA VAL A 177 12.42 14.17 -1.93
C VAL A 177 11.97 14.23 -0.48
#